data_AF-A0A850JW50-F1
#
_entry.id   AF-A0A850JW50-F1
#
_cell.length_a   1.000
_cell.length_b   1.000
_cell.length_c   1.000
_cell.angle_alpha   90.00
_cell.angle_beta   90.00
_cell.angle_gamma   90.00
#
_symmetry.space_group_name_H-M   'P 1'
#
loop_
_entity.id
_entity.type
_entity.pdbx_description
1 polymer ?
#
loop_
_entity_poly.entity_id
_entity_poly.type
_entity_poly.pdbx_seq_one_letter_code
_entity_poly.pdbx_strand_id
1 'polypeptide(L)'
;MINSVSSVSNLSMPSYGVNDVISGLTSDEYSTVRSVLSNYDSSNLSNQDAVEITQAFDEANIQPSRQLNNFMDSLGFDAQQIGQLASVLPQSVQASNQSNSLDEFKKEEEALNIALKDLLLENDDNNETPSFSKEQVEDFASKIAALKDDTKDSVKQMIENLSSQSSSLTQTQTQNIVQNSLSQVLSDSNNYNSFSIYA
;
A
#
# COMPACT_ATOMS: atom_id res chain seq x y z
N MET A 1 -8.68 15.46 -70.03
CA MET A 1 -8.51 15.19 -68.58
C MET A 1 -9.76 15.79 -67.93
N ILE A 2 -10.77 15.04 -67.46
CA ILE A 2 -10.76 13.85 -66.58
C ILE A 2 -9.94 14.19 -65.32
N ASN A 3 -10.40 14.21 -64.07
CA ASN A 3 -11.73 14.00 -63.43
C ASN A 3 -11.82 14.93 -62.17
N SER A 4 -12.83 14.97 -61.29
CA SER A 4 -13.99 14.10 -61.05
C SER A 4 -15.18 14.88 -60.43
N VAL A 5 -16.25 14.16 -60.09
CA VAL A 5 -17.34 14.55 -59.17
C VAL A 5 -16.97 14.39 -57.68
N SER A 6 -17.55 15.22 -56.81
CA SER A 6 -17.75 15.03 -55.36
C SER A 6 -18.80 16.06 -54.87
N SER A 7 -20.09 15.91 -55.19
CA SER A 7 -21.06 15.14 -54.39
C SER A 7 -21.00 15.45 -52.90
N VAL A 8 -21.60 16.59 -52.51
CA VAL A 8 -22.01 16.86 -51.13
C VAL A 8 -23.36 16.19 -50.87
N SER A 9 -23.35 15.08 -50.12
CA SER A 9 -24.56 14.44 -49.58
C SER A 9 -24.25 13.72 -48.27
N ASN A 10 -24.84 14.23 -47.19
CA ASN A 10 -25.31 13.52 -46.00
C ASN A 10 -24.55 12.24 -45.56
N LEU A 11 -23.58 12.40 -44.67
CA LEU A 11 -23.42 11.51 -43.52
C LEU A 11 -23.23 12.35 -42.24
N SER A 12 -24.36 12.61 -41.56
CA SER A 12 -24.36 12.94 -40.14
C SER A 12 -23.99 11.70 -39.33
N MET A 13 -23.67 11.92 -38.05
CA MET A 13 -23.08 10.96 -37.10
C MET A 13 -21.57 10.78 -37.27
N PRO A 14 -20.74 11.48 -36.47
CA PRO A 14 -19.58 10.79 -35.92
C PRO A 14 -20.07 9.47 -35.32
N SER A 15 -19.57 8.35 -35.85
CA SER A 15 -19.71 7.08 -35.16
C SER A 15 -18.98 7.25 -33.83
N TYR A 16 -19.75 7.39 -32.76
CA TYR A 16 -19.20 7.29 -31.41
C TYR A 16 -18.42 5.98 -31.38
N GLY A 17 -17.13 6.07 -31.10
CA GLY A 17 -16.39 4.88 -30.73
C GLY A 17 -17.09 4.33 -29.50
N VAL A 18 -17.73 3.18 -29.65
CA VAL A 18 -18.13 2.33 -28.52
C VAL A 18 -16.86 1.77 -27.89
N ASN A 19 -16.10 2.68 -27.28
CA ASN A 19 -15.31 2.46 -26.08
C ASN A 19 -16.26 2.31 -24.89
N ASP A 20 -17.39 1.63 -25.09
CA ASP A 20 -18.20 1.10 -24.01
C ASP A 20 -17.46 -0.15 -23.53
N VAL A 21 -16.33 0.11 -22.87
CA VAL A 21 -15.67 -0.83 -21.98
C VAL A 21 -16.60 -0.95 -20.78
N ILE A 22 -17.73 -1.64 -21.01
CA ILE A 22 -18.55 -2.21 -19.94
C ILE A 22 -17.56 -2.96 -19.07
N SER A 23 -17.36 -2.47 -17.85
CA SER A 23 -16.13 -2.69 -17.08
C SER A 23 -16.14 -4.06 -16.39
N GLY A 24 -16.24 -5.10 -17.20
CA GLY A 24 -16.58 -6.45 -16.81
C GLY A 24 -16.12 -7.48 -17.84
N LEU A 25 -15.86 -8.68 -17.33
CA LEU A 25 -15.32 -9.80 -18.09
C LEU A 25 -16.24 -10.21 -19.24
N THR A 26 -15.65 -10.53 -20.38
CA THR A 26 -16.28 -11.23 -21.49
C THR A 26 -16.48 -12.72 -21.17
N SER A 27 -17.30 -13.41 -21.96
CA SER A 27 -17.57 -14.85 -21.76
C SER A 27 -16.31 -15.71 -21.89
N ASP A 28 -15.34 -15.30 -22.68
CA ASP A 28 -14.07 -16.01 -22.87
C ASP A 28 -13.17 -15.83 -21.65
N GLU A 29 -13.10 -14.63 -21.07
CA GLU A 29 -12.36 -14.37 -19.83
C GLU A 29 -12.93 -15.18 -18.65
N TYR A 30 -14.26 -15.25 -18.49
CA TYR A 30 -14.89 -16.12 -17.47
C TYR A 30 -14.47 -17.60 -17.63
N SER A 31 -14.37 -18.08 -18.86
CA SER A 31 -13.92 -19.46 -19.17
C SER A 31 -12.46 -19.66 -18.76
N THR A 32 -11.59 -18.71 -19.11
CA THR A 32 -10.17 -18.71 -18.74
C THR A 32 -9.97 -18.66 -17.23
N VAL A 33 -10.64 -17.75 -16.52
CA VAL A 33 -10.54 -17.65 -15.04
C VAL A 33 -10.93 -18.95 -14.37
N ARG A 34 -12.04 -19.56 -14.79
CA ARG A 34 -12.49 -20.85 -14.26
C ARG A 34 -11.49 -21.97 -14.57
N SER A 35 -10.91 -21.97 -15.76
CA SER A 35 -9.90 -22.95 -16.18
C SER A 35 -8.65 -22.85 -15.32
N VAL A 36 -8.10 -21.63 -15.15
CA VAL A 36 -6.93 -21.35 -14.29
C VAL A 36 -7.21 -21.81 -12.86
N LEU A 37 -8.25 -21.26 -12.23
CA LEU A 37 -8.55 -21.51 -10.81
C LEU A 37 -8.89 -22.97 -10.50
N SER A 38 -9.39 -23.75 -11.47
CA SER A 38 -9.69 -25.17 -11.27
C SER A 38 -8.46 -26.06 -10.99
N ASN A 39 -7.24 -25.55 -11.19
CA ASN A 39 -6.00 -26.26 -10.87
C ASN A 39 -5.51 -26.04 -9.43
N TYR A 40 -6.11 -25.09 -8.69
CA TYR A 40 -5.67 -24.65 -7.36
C TYR A 40 -6.72 -24.97 -6.29
N ASP A 41 -6.31 -25.00 -5.02
CA ASP A 41 -7.21 -25.15 -3.87
C ASP A 41 -7.44 -23.79 -3.20
N SER A 42 -8.66 -23.29 -3.24
CA SER A 42 -9.03 -22.01 -2.63
C SER A 42 -8.85 -21.98 -1.11
N SER A 43 -8.86 -23.14 -0.45
CA SER A 43 -8.67 -23.25 1.01
C SER A 43 -7.20 -23.29 1.42
N ASN A 44 -6.27 -23.46 0.47
CA ASN A 44 -4.85 -23.64 0.73
C ASN A 44 -3.96 -23.03 -0.38
N LEU A 45 -4.18 -21.75 -0.66
CA LEU A 45 -3.36 -20.95 -1.58
C LEU A 45 -2.02 -20.56 -0.94
N SER A 46 -0.92 -20.90 -1.60
CA SER A 46 0.43 -20.44 -1.26
C SER A 46 0.76 -19.14 -2.01
N ASN A 47 1.83 -18.44 -1.59
CA ASN A 47 2.34 -17.27 -2.32
C ASN A 47 2.70 -17.61 -3.79
N GLN A 48 3.27 -18.80 -4.03
CA GLN A 48 3.61 -19.28 -5.37
C GLN A 48 2.36 -19.46 -6.24
N ASP A 49 1.33 -20.14 -5.69
CA ASP A 49 0.04 -20.35 -6.38
C ASP A 49 -0.60 -19.00 -6.74
N ALA A 50 -0.59 -18.05 -5.82
CA ALA A 50 -1.13 -16.71 -6.04
C ALA A 50 -0.41 -15.96 -7.18
N VAL A 51 0.93 -16.04 -7.25
CA VAL A 51 1.69 -15.48 -8.38
C VAL A 51 1.31 -16.13 -9.69
N GLU A 52 1.31 -17.46 -9.77
CA GLU A 52 0.95 -18.19 -11.00
C GLU A 52 -0.48 -17.88 -11.46
N ILE A 53 -1.42 -17.74 -10.52
CA ILE A 53 -2.79 -17.28 -10.78
C ILE A 53 -2.80 -15.85 -11.36
N THR A 54 -2.12 -14.89 -10.72
CA THR A 54 -2.09 -13.50 -11.23
C THR A 54 -1.38 -13.36 -12.58
N GLN A 55 -0.30 -14.11 -12.80
CA GLN A 55 0.42 -14.14 -14.07
C GLN A 55 -0.45 -14.72 -15.19
N ALA A 56 -1.17 -15.82 -14.94
CA ALA A 56 -2.09 -16.40 -15.91
C ALA A 56 -3.24 -15.44 -16.29
N PHE A 57 -3.63 -14.51 -15.40
CA PHE A 57 -4.60 -13.45 -15.72
C PHE A 57 -3.98 -12.33 -16.54
N ASP A 58 -2.75 -11.89 -16.22
CA ASP A 58 -2.03 -10.89 -17.03
C ASP A 58 -1.77 -11.39 -18.46
N GLU A 59 -1.30 -12.64 -18.61
CA GLU A 59 -1.11 -13.31 -19.91
C GLU A 59 -2.41 -13.43 -20.71
N ALA A 60 -3.55 -13.58 -20.02
CA ALA A 60 -4.89 -13.58 -20.62
C ALA A 60 -5.51 -12.18 -20.82
N ASN A 61 -4.78 -11.11 -20.46
CA ASN A 61 -5.24 -9.72 -20.46
C ASN A 61 -6.43 -9.40 -19.53
N ILE A 62 -6.65 -10.25 -18.52
CA ILE A 62 -7.78 -10.18 -17.58
C ILE A 62 -7.47 -9.14 -16.51
N GLN A 63 -8.13 -7.99 -16.60
CA GLN A 63 -7.89 -6.89 -15.66
C GLN A 63 -8.58 -7.11 -14.30
N PRO A 64 -7.95 -6.70 -13.19
CA PRO A 64 -8.57 -6.69 -11.87
C PRO A 64 -9.85 -5.84 -11.89
N SER A 65 -11.00 -6.48 -11.64
CA SER A 65 -12.31 -5.82 -11.68
C SER A 65 -13.24 -6.36 -10.60
N ARG A 66 -14.28 -5.59 -10.26
CA ARG A 66 -15.29 -6.03 -9.27
C ARG A 66 -16.04 -7.27 -9.76
N GLN A 67 -16.21 -7.44 -11.07
CA GLN A 67 -16.84 -8.63 -11.65
C GLN A 67 -15.94 -9.86 -11.59
N LEU A 68 -14.62 -9.69 -11.77
CA LEU A 68 -13.64 -10.75 -11.53
C LEU A 68 -13.68 -11.21 -10.07
N ASN A 69 -13.68 -10.29 -9.11
CA ASN A 69 -13.74 -10.63 -7.69
C ASN A 69 -15.03 -11.42 -7.33
N ASN A 70 -16.21 -10.95 -7.73
CA ASN A 70 -17.46 -11.68 -7.49
C ASN A 70 -17.50 -13.08 -8.16
N PHE A 71 -16.80 -13.26 -9.28
CA PHE A 71 -16.71 -14.57 -9.94
C PHE A 71 -15.74 -15.51 -9.23
N MET A 72 -14.62 -14.99 -8.74
CA MET A 72 -13.66 -15.72 -7.91
C MET A 72 -14.30 -16.17 -6.60
N ASP A 73 -15.01 -15.27 -5.91
CA ASP A 73 -15.75 -15.54 -4.67
C ASP A 73 -16.80 -16.66 -4.88
N SER A 74 -17.50 -16.65 -6.01
CA SER A 74 -18.43 -17.72 -6.41
C SER A 74 -17.76 -19.07 -6.72
N LEU A 75 -16.45 -19.07 -6.98
CA LEU A 75 -15.59 -20.26 -7.06
C LEU A 75 -14.88 -20.58 -5.72
N GLY A 76 -15.09 -19.76 -4.69
CA GLY A 76 -14.48 -19.87 -3.36
C GLY A 76 -13.12 -19.19 -3.20
N PHE A 77 -12.63 -18.46 -4.21
CA PHE A 77 -11.33 -17.78 -4.21
C PHE A 77 -11.47 -16.29 -3.88
N ASP A 78 -10.70 -15.77 -2.93
CA ASP A 78 -10.65 -14.32 -2.67
C ASP A 78 -9.61 -13.65 -3.58
N ALA A 79 -10.07 -12.80 -4.50
CA ALA A 79 -9.23 -12.05 -5.43
C ALA A 79 -8.27 -11.08 -4.72
N GLN A 80 -8.68 -10.51 -3.58
CA GLN A 80 -7.83 -9.63 -2.78
C GLN A 80 -6.77 -10.43 -2.04
N GLN A 81 -7.11 -11.60 -1.49
CA GLN A 81 -6.13 -12.50 -0.89
C GLN A 81 -5.08 -12.96 -1.91
N ILE A 82 -5.49 -13.37 -3.12
CA ILE A 82 -4.58 -13.73 -4.21
C ILE A 82 -3.69 -12.54 -4.58
N GLY A 83 -4.27 -11.35 -4.78
CA GLY A 83 -3.51 -10.14 -5.10
C GLY A 83 -2.49 -9.78 -4.02
N GLN A 84 -2.83 -9.94 -2.74
CA GLN A 84 -1.90 -9.74 -1.62
C GLN A 84 -0.77 -10.78 -1.61
N LEU A 85 -1.11 -12.08 -1.70
CA LEU A 85 -0.16 -13.20 -1.72
C LEU A 85 0.81 -13.14 -2.93
N ALA A 86 0.34 -12.67 -4.08
CA ALA A 86 1.18 -12.41 -5.25
C ALA A 86 2.09 -11.18 -5.06
N SER A 87 1.59 -10.14 -4.40
CA SER A 87 2.34 -8.89 -4.13
C SER A 87 3.44 -9.03 -3.06
N VAL A 88 3.52 -10.16 -2.34
CA VAL A 88 4.60 -10.39 -1.35
C VAL A 88 5.94 -10.73 -2.01
N LEU A 89 5.97 -10.98 -3.33
CA LEU A 89 7.22 -11.06 -4.09
C LEU A 89 7.69 -9.65 -4.48
N PRO A 90 8.94 -9.26 -4.15
CA PRO A 90 9.40 -7.88 -4.26
C PRO A 90 9.75 -7.52 -5.70
N GLN A 91 8.75 -7.12 -6.49
CA GLN A 91 8.96 -6.26 -7.66
C GLN A 91 8.10 -5.00 -7.58
N SER A 92 8.80 -3.90 -7.37
CA SER A 92 8.32 -2.53 -7.44
C SER A 92 7.48 -2.23 -8.68
N VAL A 93 6.22 -1.82 -8.51
CA VAL A 93 5.74 -0.44 -8.83
C VAL A 93 4.32 -0.17 -8.32
N GLN A 94 4.19 0.92 -7.55
CA GLN A 94 3.10 1.91 -7.50
C GLN A 94 1.60 1.51 -7.61
N ALA A 95 0.88 2.03 -6.61
CA ALA A 95 -0.44 2.68 -6.70
C ALA A 95 -1.72 1.87 -6.40
N SER A 96 -2.05 1.86 -5.09
CA SER A 96 -3.38 2.20 -4.54
C SER A 96 -4.62 1.40 -4.97
N ASN A 97 -5.26 0.71 -4.03
CA ASN A 97 -6.36 1.31 -3.25
C ASN A 97 -6.84 0.45 -2.07
N GLN A 98 -6.68 0.97 -0.85
CA GLN A 98 -7.67 0.96 0.23
C GLN A 98 -8.40 -0.37 0.56
N SER A 99 -7.73 -1.27 1.27
CA SER A 99 -8.30 -1.97 2.43
C SER A 99 -7.22 -2.77 3.16
N ASN A 100 -6.54 -2.09 4.10
CA ASN A 100 -5.84 -2.66 5.24
C ASN A 100 -5.81 -1.56 6.33
N SER A 101 -5.10 -1.80 7.44
CA SER A 101 -4.73 -0.75 8.41
C SER A 101 -5.81 -0.27 9.41
N LEU A 102 -6.52 -1.20 10.05
CA LEU A 102 -6.81 -1.03 11.49
C LEU A 102 -5.90 -1.93 12.32
N ASP A 103 -5.88 -3.23 12.04
CA ASP A 103 -4.96 -4.18 12.68
C ASP A 103 -3.51 -3.95 12.27
N GLU A 104 -3.25 -3.63 10.99
CA GLU A 104 -1.92 -3.20 10.54
C GLU A 104 -1.50 -1.87 11.15
N PHE A 105 -2.41 -0.89 11.27
CA PHE A 105 -2.11 0.40 11.90
C PHE A 105 -1.74 0.22 13.37
N LYS A 106 -2.47 -0.63 14.10
CA LYS A 106 -2.18 -0.98 15.49
C LYS A 106 -0.85 -1.72 15.65
N LYS A 107 -0.56 -2.67 14.77
CA LYS A 107 0.68 -3.44 14.78
C LYS A 107 1.90 -2.56 14.43
N GLU A 108 1.73 -1.63 13.51
CA GLU A 108 2.72 -0.63 13.13
C GLU A 108 2.95 0.41 14.24
N GLU A 109 1.89 0.90 14.87
CA GLU A 109 1.95 1.75 16.07
C GLU A 109 2.70 1.05 17.21
N GLU A 110 2.40 -0.21 17.51
CA GLU A 110 3.09 -0.99 18.55
C GLU A 110 4.58 -1.19 18.24
N ALA A 111 4.94 -1.49 16.99
CA ALA A 111 6.34 -1.62 16.58
C ALA A 111 7.13 -0.30 16.71
N LEU A 112 6.53 0.82 16.28
CA LEU A 112 7.10 2.17 16.44
C LEU A 112 7.26 2.54 17.93
N ASN A 113 6.28 2.15 18.76
CA ASN A 113 6.27 2.40 20.19
C ASN A 113 7.40 1.66 20.91
N ILE A 114 7.63 0.39 20.57
CA ILE A 114 8.73 -0.42 21.09
C ILE A 114 10.07 0.20 20.68
N ALA A 115 10.26 0.49 19.39
CA ALA A 115 11.51 1.07 18.90
C ALA A 115 11.82 2.42 19.58
N LEU A 116 10.84 3.32 19.71
CA LEU A 116 11.06 4.58 20.42
C LEU A 116 11.33 4.39 21.91
N LYS A 117 10.71 3.39 22.58
CA LYS A 117 11.04 3.07 23.98
C LYS A 117 12.47 2.56 24.12
N ASP A 118 12.95 1.75 23.18
CA ASP A 118 14.33 1.28 23.11
C ASP A 118 15.32 2.47 23.09
N LEU A 119 15.24 3.35 22.07
CA LEU A 119 16.17 4.48 21.96
C LEU A 119 16.03 5.54 23.09
N LEU A 120 14.82 5.79 23.62
CA LEU A 120 14.56 6.93 24.51
C LEU A 120 14.53 6.53 26.00
N LEU A 121 14.15 5.29 26.34
CA LEU A 121 13.94 4.82 27.71
C LEU A 121 14.89 3.69 28.14
N GLU A 122 15.77 3.12 27.31
CA GLU A 122 16.70 2.09 27.79
C GLU A 122 17.68 2.66 28.84
N ASN A 123 17.78 2.02 29.99
CA ASN A 123 18.48 2.53 31.17
C ASN A 123 19.87 1.89 31.30
N ASP A 124 20.94 2.61 30.96
CA ASP A 124 22.32 2.18 31.26
C ASP A 124 22.84 2.91 32.51
N ASP A 125 22.37 2.43 33.68
CA ASP A 125 22.86 2.58 35.08
C ASP A 125 23.26 3.98 35.62
N ASN A 126 23.10 5.06 34.86
CA ASN A 126 23.50 6.41 35.24
C ASN A 126 22.28 7.25 35.61
N ASN A 127 22.36 7.96 36.73
CA ASN A 127 21.31 8.78 37.34
C ASN A 127 21.06 10.10 36.57
N GLU A 128 20.74 9.99 35.28
CA GLU A 128 20.17 11.06 34.47
C GLU A 128 18.66 10.82 34.35
N THR A 129 17.86 11.84 34.66
CA THR A 129 16.40 11.76 34.56
C THR A 129 16.00 11.53 33.10
N PRO A 130 15.13 10.55 32.78
CA PRO A 130 14.71 10.31 31.40
C PRO A 130 14.04 11.57 30.84
N SER A 131 14.62 12.12 29.78
CA SER A 131 14.17 13.39 29.17
C SER A 131 12.81 13.26 28.47
N PHE A 132 12.37 12.02 28.22
CA PHE A 132 11.07 11.68 27.66
C PHE A 132 10.24 10.84 28.63
N SER A 133 9.04 11.31 28.93
CA SER A 133 8.00 10.52 29.60
C SER A 133 7.44 9.46 28.66
N LYS A 134 6.96 8.35 29.24
CA LYS A 134 6.31 7.26 28.51
C LYS A 134 5.13 7.77 27.65
N GLU A 135 4.33 8.71 28.14
CA GLU A 135 3.24 9.30 27.38
C GLU A 135 3.71 10.11 26.16
N GLN A 136 4.89 10.75 26.22
CA GLN A 136 5.44 11.48 25.07
C GLN A 136 5.89 10.52 23.97
N VAL A 137 6.49 9.38 24.36
CA VAL A 137 6.87 8.31 23.43
C VAL A 137 5.65 7.67 22.78
N GLU A 138 4.57 7.46 23.55
CA GLU A 138 3.29 6.99 23.05
C GLU A 138 2.64 7.99 22.08
N ASP A 139 2.57 9.28 22.41
CA ASP A 139 2.07 10.34 21.51
C ASP A 139 2.88 10.46 20.21
N PHE A 140 4.22 10.30 20.27
CA PHE A 140 5.04 10.25 19.06
C PHE A 140 4.73 9.01 18.22
N ALA A 141 4.62 7.81 18.80
CA ALA A 141 4.30 6.60 18.05
C ALA A 141 2.96 6.71 17.31
N SER A 142 1.89 7.17 17.99
CA SER A 142 0.58 7.37 17.38
C SER A 142 0.60 8.44 16.26
N LYS A 143 1.36 9.53 16.44
CA LYS A 143 1.51 10.58 15.42
C LYS A 143 2.30 10.12 14.20
N ILE A 144 3.36 9.31 14.39
CA ILE A 144 4.14 8.73 13.29
C ILE A 144 3.29 7.74 12.49
N ALA A 145 2.49 6.90 13.15
CA ALA A 145 1.57 5.99 12.49
C ALA A 145 0.54 6.73 11.60
N ALA A 146 0.12 7.94 12.00
CA ALA A 146 -0.79 8.81 11.23
C ALA A 146 -0.14 9.58 10.06
N LEU A 147 1.18 9.47 9.86
CA LEU A 147 1.88 10.09 8.72
C LEU A 147 1.58 9.36 7.41
N LYS A 148 1.82 10.06 6.30
CA LYS A 148 1.95 9.46 4.96
C LYS A 148 3.07 8.42 4.96
N ASP A 149 2.91 7.36 4.17
CA ASP A 149 3.86 6.25 4.13
C ASP A 149 5.29 6.70 3.78
N ASP A 150 5.47 7.59 2.79
CA ASP A 150 6.79 8.15 2.44
C ASP A 150 7.50 8.83 3.64
N THR A 151 6.76 9.60 4.43
CA THR A 151 7.30 10.29 5.61
C THR A 151 7.49 9.33 6.78
N LYS A 152 6.59 8.35 6.93
CA LYS A 152 6.65 7.29 7.94
C LYS A 152 7.90 6.43 7.75
N ASP A 153 8.19 6.01 6.52
CA ASP A 153 9.40 5.23 6.21
C ASP A 153 10.67 6.07 6.39
N SER A 154 10.64 7.37 6.08
CA SER A 154 11.73 8.28 6.40
C SER A 154 12.02 8.36 7.91
N VAL A 155 10.96 8.37 8.74
CA VAL A 155 11.09 8.34 10.22
C VAL A 155 11.58 6.98 10.71
N LYS A 156 11.06 5.85 10.18
CA LYS A 156 11.53 4.51 10.53
C LYS A 156 13.02 4.34 10.23
N GLN A 157 13.46 4.71 9.02
CA GLN A 157 14.88 4.64 8.63
C GLN A 157 15.76 5.50 9.54
N MET A 158 15.29 6.67 9.95
CA MET A 158 16.01 7.50 10.91
C MET A 158 16.14 6.82 12.28
N ILE A 159 15.06 6.23 12.81
CA ILE A 159 15.06 5.51 14.09
C ILE A 159 16.02 4.31 14.01
N GLU A 160 15.90 3.48 12.98
CA GLU A 160 16.74 2.29 12.76
C GLU A 160 18.23 2.64 12.58
N ASN A 161 18.53 3.74 11.87
CA ASN A 161 19.88 4.25 11.71
C ASN A 161 20.48 4.73 13.04
N LEU A 162 19.67 5.32 13.91
CA LEU A 162 20.10 5.74 15.25
C LEU A 162 20.26 4.55 16.21
N SER A 163 19.37 3.55 16.18
CA SER A 163 19.58 2.27 16.89
C SER A 163 20.90 1.61 16.50
N SER A 164 21.21 1.62 15.19
CA SER A 164 22.47 1.08 14.66
C SER A 164 23.71 1.91 15.06
N GLN A 165 23.52 3.19 15.36
CA GLN A 165 24.56 4.13 15.85
C GLN A 165 24.62 4.25 17.38
N SER A 166 23.94 3.37 18.12
CA SER A 166 23.97 3.27 19.60
C SER A 166 25.39 3.21 20.21
N SER A 167 26.39 2.77 19.44
CA SER A 167 27.80 2.72 19.87
C SER A 167 28.62 3.98 19.59
N SER A 168 28.11 4.92 18.78
CA SER A 168 28.81 6.17 18.40
C SER A 168 28.20 7.44 18.98
N LEU A 169 26.91 7.41 19.32
CA LEU A 169 26.17 8.54 19.90
C LEU A 169 25.84 8.29 21.37
N THR A 170 25.99 9.30 22.21
CA THR A 170 25.50 9.21 23.60
C THR A 170 23.97 9.22 23.62
N GLN A 171 23.38 8.63 24.66
CA GLN A 171 21.91 8.62 24.82
C GLN A 171 21.30 10.03 24.74
N THR A 172 21.92 11.02 25.38
CA THR A 172 21.51 12.43 25.33
C THR A 172 21.60 13.03 23.92
N GLN A 173 22.58 12.63 23.11
CA GLN A 173 22.68 13.04 21.69
C GLN A 173 21.56 12.38 20.87
N THR A 174 21.37 11.07 20.99
CA THR A 174 20.30 10.32 20.33
C THR A 174 18.93 10.90 20.67
N GLN A 175 18.63 11.13 21.94
CA GLN A 175 17.40 11.76 22.40
C GLN A 175 17.18 13.15 21.78
N ASN A 176 18.20 14.02 21.76
CA ASN A 176 18.09 15.35 21.13
C ASN A 176 17.86 15.27 19.62
N ILE A 177 18.54 14.36 18.92
CA ILE A 177 18.40 14.17 17.47
C ILE A 177 16.97 13.69 17.16
N VAL A 178 16.49 12.66 17.88
CA VAL A 178 15.11 12.17 17.76
C VAL A 178 14.10 13.28 18.05
N GLN A 179 14.30 14.06 19.13
CA GLN A 179 13.41 15.16 19.49
C GLN A 179 13.25 16.19 18.37
N ASN A 180 14.37 16.66 17.81
CA ASN A 180 14.37 17.73 16.82
C ASN A 180 13.71 17.28 15.52
N SER A 181 14.08 16.10 15.00
CA SER A 181 13.50 15.59 13.75
C SER A 181 12.03 15.22 13.90
N LEU A 182 11.63 14.52 14.97
CA LEU A 182 10.21 14.23 15.20
C LEU A 182 9.40 15.52 15.35
N SER A 183 9.90 16.50 16.11
CA SER A 183 9.19 17.78 16.26
C SER A 183 9.01 18.50 14.92
N GLN A 184 10.01 18.47 14.03
CA GLN A 184 9.88 19.05 12.68
C GLN A 184 8.87 18.29 11.82
N VAL A 185 9.03 16.97 11.70
CA VAL A 185 8.18 16.12 10.85
C VAL A 185 6.72 16.16 11.31
N LEU A 186 6.48 16.09 12.61
CA LEU A 186 5.13 16.05 13.18
C LEU A 186 4.47 17.43 13.30
N SER A 187 5.21 18.52 13.17
CA SER A 187 4.63 19.88 13.10
C SER A 187 4.11 20.24 11.72
N ASP A 188 4.57 19.58 10.66
CA ASP A 188 4.12 19.86 9.30
C ASP A 188 2.87 19.05 8.95
N SER A 189 1.72 19.75 8.89
CA SER A 189 0.43 19.17 8.49
C SER A 189 0.46 18.50 7.12
N ASN A 190 1.39 18.85 6.22
CA ASN A 190 1.52 18.22 4.91
C ASN A 190 2.07 16.79 4.98
N ASN A 191 2.70 16.39 6.09
CA ASN A 191 3.24 15.04 6.29
C ASN A 191 2.18 14.02 6.73
N TYR A 192 1.02 14.49 7.19
CA TYR A 192 -0.10 13.63 7.57
C TYR A 192 -0.91 13.22 6.33
N ASN A 193 -1.55 12.05 6.41
CA ASN A 193 -2.49 11.67 5.36
C ASN A 193 -3.60 12.72 5.27
N SER A 194 -3.73 13.35 4.10
CA SER A 194 -4.69 14.43 3.89
C SER A 194 -6.09 13.84 3.85
N PHE A 195 -6.69 13.64 5.02
CA PHE A 195 -8.09 13.32 5.15
C PHE A 195 -8.88 14.52 4.65
N SER A 196 -9.25 14.47 3.37
CA SER A 196 -10.20 15.38 2.75
C SER A 196 -11.57 15.12 3.36
N ILE A 197 -11.76 15.61 4.58
CA ILE A 197 -13.07 15.76 5.19
C ILE A 197 -13.82 16.72 4.26
N TYR A 198 -14.78 16.18 3.52
CA TYR A 198 -15.72 16.96 2.73
C TYR A 198 -16.35 18.02 3.64
N ALA A 199 -16.17 19.29 3.27
CA ALA A 199 -16.84 20.44 3.85
C ALA A 199 -18.07 20.83 3.02
#